data_AF-A0A948WUQ3-F1
#
_entry.id   AF-A0A948WUQ3-F1
#
_cell.length_a   1.000
_cell.length_b   1.000
_cell.length_c   1.000
_cell.angle_alpha   90.00
_cell.angle_beta   90.00
_cell.angle_gamma   90.00
#
_symmetry.space_group_name_H-M   'P 1'
#
loop_
_entity.id
_entity.type
_entity.pdbx_description
1 polymer ?
#
loop_
_entity_poly.entity_id
_entity_poly.type
_entity_poly.pdbx_seq_one_letter_code
_entity_poly.pdbx_strand_id
1 'polypeptide(L)'
;GGLGLIGAGGMTADQLREEIRLCRSLTDKPFGVNIMLMNPQAEEMAHIVVEENVKVVTTGAGNPGGYIPMWKEAGIKVFPVVPAVVLARRMAALGVDGIIAEGTESGGHVGEMTTMAMIPQVVDAMKEFDNLPVIAAGGIADGRQLLAAEALGACGVQLGTCLLVSEECPIHDNYKQAVLNAKDSDTIVTGRISGVPVRILKNKMARTYVSKEKSGADKMELEHYTLGALRRAVFDGDTESGSLMAGQVAGMLQEIRPLRTIFEELMKGAQKRLQELEQE
;
A
#
# COMPACT_ATOMS: atom_id res chain seq x y z
N GLY A 1 10.76 6.86 -13.08
CA GLY A 1 11.09 7.78 -11.98
C GLY A 1 9.83 8.14 -11.24
N GLY A 2 9.16 7.13 -10.66
CA GLY A 2 8.14 7.36 -9.63
C GLY A 2 8.81 7.61 -8.27
N LEU A 3 8.00 7.64 -7.22
CA LEU A 3 8.46 7.81 -5.84
C LEU A 3 8.53 6.44 -5.15
N GLY A 4 9.72 5.92 -4.88
CA GLY A 4 9.89 4.69 -4.10
C GLY A 4 9.64 4.94 -2.61
N LEU A 5 9.04 3.96 -1.92
CA LEU A 5 8.79 4.02 -0.48
C LEU A 5 9.48 2.86 0.24
N ILE A 6 10.28 3.16 1.26
CA ILE A 6 10.76 2.16 2.22
C ILE A 6 9.62 1.81 3.18
N GLY A 7 9.26 0.53 3.28
CA GLY A 7 8.21 0.06 4.19
C GLY A 7 8.75 -0.27 5.58
N ALA A 8 8.57 0.63 6.55
CA ALA A 8 9.13 0.47 7.90
C ALA A 8 8.29 -0.40 8.85
N GLY A 9 7.17 -0.97 8.38
CA GLY A 9 6.14 -1.55 9.25
C GLY A 9 6.62 -2.64 10.20
N GLY A 10 7.49 -3.54 9.72
CA GLY A 10 8.07 -4.62 10.51
C GLY A 10 9.54 -4.41 10.90
N MET A 11 10.08 -3.21 10.66
CA MET A 11 11.47 -2.87 10.96
C MET A 11 11.62 -2.41 12.41
N THR A 12 12.85 -2.49 12.92
CA THR A 12 13.28 -1.66 14.05
C THR A 12 13.68 -0.26 13.57
N ALA A 13 13.82 0.70 14.48
CA ALA A 13 14.31 2.04 14.19
C ALA A 13 15.71 2.03 13.54
N ASP A 14 16.62 1.19 14.03
CA ASP A 14 17.97 1.06 13.46
C ASP A 14 17.95 0.48 12.04
N GLN A 15 17.13 -0.55 11.79
CA GLN A 15 16.94 -1.11 10.45
C GLN A 15 16.41 -0.04 9.47
N LEU A 16 15.46 0.79 9.90
CA LEU A 16 14.97 1.89 9.07
C LEU A 16 16.10 2.85 8.70
N ARG A 17 16.96 3.23 9.66
CA ARG A 17 18.09 4.13 9.40
C ARG A 17 19.07 3.52 8.39
N GLU A 18 19.37 2.22 8.51
CA GLU A 18 20.22 1.49 7.57
C GLU A 18 19.60 1.48 6.16
N GLU A 19 18.32 1.17 6.02
CA GLU A 19 17.61 1.13 4.73
C GLU A 19 17.52 2.51 4.06
N ILE A 20 17.34 3.59 4.84
CA ILE A 20 17.37 4.96 4.31
C ILE A 20 18.73 5.28 3.69
N ARG A 21 19.82 4.90 4.37
CA ARG A 21 21.19 5.12 3.88
C ARG A 21 21.51 4.25 2.67
N LEU A 22 21.07 3.00 2.68
CA LEU A 22 21.18 2.10 1.53
C LEU A 22 20.45 2.68 0.32
N CYS A 23 19.18 3.10 0.46
CA CYS A 23 18.41 3.69 -0.63
C CYS A 23 19.11 4.93 -1.21
N ARG A 24 19.66 5.79 -0.35
CA ARG A 24 20.43 6.98 -0.78
C ARG A 24 21.70 6.62 -1.56
N SER A 25 22.35 5.51 -1.23
CA SER A 25 23.52 5.04 -2.00
C SER A 25 23.15 4.56 -3.42
N LEU A 26 21.88 4.23 -3.65
CA LEU A 26 21.37 3.72 -4.92
C LEU A 26 20.76 4.82 -5.81
N THR A 27 20.42 5.98 -5.26
CA THR A 27 19.82 7.08 -6.03
C THR A 27 19.95 8.45 -5.39
N ASP A 28 20.14 9.47 -6.23
CA ASP A 28 20.04 10.89 -5.85
C ASP A 28 18.59 11.43 -5.97
N LYS A 29 17.64 10.62 -6.44
CA LYS A 29 16.24 11.02 -6.60
C LYS A 29 15.47 10.94 -5.28
N PRO A 30 14.38 11.71 -5.11
CA PRO A 30 13.55 11.60 -3.92
C PRO A 30 12.99 10.19 -3.73
N PHE A 31 12.97 9.75 -2.48
CA PHE A 31 12.23 8.59 -1.99
C PHE A 31 11.49 8.97 -0.70
N GLY A 32 10.56 8.12 -0.29
CA GLY A 32 9.83 8.29 0.95
C GLY A 32 9.95 7.09 1.88
N VAL A 33 9.36 7.24 3.07
CA VAL A 33 9.25 6.19 4.09
C VAL A 33 7.79 6.03 4.46
N ASN A 34 7.30 4.79 4.45
CA ASN A 34 6.00 4.44 5.02
C ASN A 34 6.18 3.99 6.47
N ILE A 35 5.56 4.71 7.40
CA ILE A 35 5.58 4.40 8.84
C ILE A 35 4.23 3.79 9.25
N MET A 36 4.27 2.58 9.82
CA MET A 36 3.13 2.02 10.55
C MET A 36 3.12 2.58 11.97
N LEU A 37 2.17 3.45 12.27
CA LEU A 37 2.13 4.18 13.55
C LEU A 37 1.72 3.31 14.75
N MET A 38 1.33 2.06 14.49
CA MET A 38 1.15 1.03 15.52
C MET A 38 2.44 0.30 15.89
N ASN A 39 3.55 0.54 15.17
CA ASN A 39 4.85 -0.01 15.53
C ASN A 39 5.30 0.59 16.88
N PRO A 40 5.79 -0.22 17.85
CA PRO A 40 6.24 0.28 19.15
C PRO A 40 7.36 1.34 19.07
N GLN A 41 8.14 1.36 17.99
CA GLN A 41 9.22 2.32 17.74
C GLN A 41 8.81 3.44 16.76
N ALA A 42 7.51 3.63 16.50
CA ALA A 42 7.03 4.64 15.54
C ALA A 42 7.47 6.07 15.88
N GLU A 43 7.56 6.43 17.16
CA GLU A 43 8.07 7.73 17.61
C GLU A 43 9.54 7.92 17.22
N GLU A 44 10.39 6.94 17.51
CA GLU A 44 11.80 6.96 17.13
C GLU A 44 11.97 7.03 15.60
N MET A 45 11.19 6.24 14.85
CA MET A 45 11.17 6.30 13.39
C MET A 45 10.75 7.68 12.87
N ALA A 46 9.80 8.34 13.54
CA ALA A 46 9.35 9.69 13.17
C ALA A 46 10.48 10.73 13.33
N HIS A 47 11.37 10.56 14.30
CA HIS A 47 12.56 11.39 14.45
C HIS A 47 13.63 11.05 13.41
N ILE A 48 13.87 9.76 13.14
CA ILE A 48 14.87 9.29 12.16
C ILE A 48 14.63 9.88 10.77
N VAL A 49 13.37 9.92 10.30
CA VAL A 49 13.07 10.49 8.98
C VAL A 49 13.41 11.98 8.87
N VAL A 50 13.39 12.70 9.99
CA VAL A 50 13.85 14.10 10.08
C VAL A 50 15.37 14.19 10.09
N GLU A 51 16.02 13.41 10.96
CA GLU A 51 17.49 13.34 11.07
C GLU A 51 18.14 13.03 9.72
N GLU A 52 17.58 12.05 9.01
CA GLU A 52 18.08 11.62 7.71
C GLU A 52 17.57 12.50 6.55
N ASN A 53 16.72 13.50 6.78
CA ASN A 53 16.21 14.41 5.75
C ASN A 53 15.45 13.69 4.61
N VAL A 54 14.56 12.76 4.97
CA VAL A 54 13.64 12.07 4.05
C VAL A 54 12.67 13.10 3.46
N LYS A 55 12.36 12.99 2.16
CA LYS A 55 11.52 14.01 1.49
C LYS A 55 10.03 13.78 1.62
N VAL A 56 9.61 12.52 1.76
CA VAL A 56 8.21 12.14 1.83
C VAL A 56 7.99 11.11 2.92
N VAL A 57 6.97 11.34 3.76
CA VAL A 57 6.48 10.35 4.72
C VAL A 57 5.05 9.97 4.35
N THR A 58 4.80 8.68 4.28
CA THR A 58 3.43 8.14 4.24
C THR A 58 3.15 7.40 5.54
N THR A 59 1.90 7.37 5.98
CA THR A 59 1.54 6.70 7.23
C THR A 59 0.42 5.70 7.01
N GLY A 60 0.62 4.48 7.50
CA GLY A 60 -0.43 3.47 7.58
C GLY A 60 -1.27 3.62 8.85
N ALA A 61 -1.70 2.50 9.43
CA ALA A 61 -2.59 2.48 10.59
C ALA A 61 -2.03 3.25 11.81
N GLY A 62 -2.88 4.10 12.40
CA GLY A 62 -2.63 4.93 13.59
C GLY A 62 -2.91 6.41 13.35
N ASN A 63 -2.43 7.31 14.23
CA ASN A 63 -2.69 8.75 14.14
C ASN A 63 -1.37 9.56 14.02
N PRO A 64 -1.11 10.22 12.88
CA PRO A 64 0.13 10.98 12.67
C PRO A 64 0.15 12.36 13.35
N GLY A 65 -0.96 12.80 13.97
CA GLY A 65 -1.14 14.19 14.41
C GLY A 65 -0.02 14.73 15.33
N GLY A 66 0.58 13.89 16.17
CA GLY A 66 1.69 14.30 17.03
C GLY A 66 3.00 14.58 16.28
N TYR A 67 3.19 13.99 15.10
CA TYR A 67 4.45 14.06 14.34
C TYR A 67 4.40 15.06 13.19
N ILE A 68 3.20 15.40 12.69
CA ILE A 68 3.03 16.30 11.54
C ILE A 68 3.75 17.63 11.71
N PRO A 69 3.62 18.39 12.82
CA PRO A 69 4.30 19.67 12.97
C PRO A 69 5.81 19.58 12.76
N MET A 70 6.44 18.59 13.38
CA MET A 70 7.88 18.33 13.27
C MET A 70 8.28 17.96 11.84
N TRP A 71 7.54 17.08 11.17
CA TRP A 71 7.80 16.71 9.77
C TRP A 71 7.68 17.91 8.83
N LYS A 72 6.67 18.75 9.03
CA LYS A 72 6.44 19.95 8.21
C LYS A 72 7.53 21.00 8.43
N GLU A 73 7.96 21.22 9.67
CA GLU A 73 9.09 22.12 10.00
C GLU A 73 10.40 21.66 9.34
N ALA A 74 10.62 20.34 9.27
CA ALA A 74 11.74 19.75 8.55
C ALA A 74 11.59 19.74 7.00
N GLY A 75 10.48 20.27 6.47
CA GLY A 75 10.22 20.31 5.02
C GLY A 75 9.79 18.97 4.40
N ILE A 76 9.41 17.99 5.22
CA ILE A 76 8.92 16.68 4.78
C ILE A 76 7.48 16.81 4.29
N LYS A 77 7.18 16.20 3.14
CA LYS A 77 5.82 16.09 2.61
C LYS A 77 5.11 14.89 3.22
N VAL A 78 3.90 15.10 3.76
CA VAL A 78 3.17 14.07 4.51
C VAL A 78 1.94 13.61 3.74
N PHE A 79 1.83 12.31 3.48
CA PHE A 79 0.71 11.68 2.76
C PHE A 79 0.15 10.48 3.54
N PRO A 80 -0.81 10.67 4.46
CA PRO A 80 -1.43 9.55 5.16
C PRO A 80 -2.29 8.71 4.22
N VAL A 81 -2.30 7.39 4.47
CA VAL A 81 -3.21 6.44 3.82
C VAL A 81 -4.53 6.43 4.58
N VAL A 82 -5.65 6.58 3.87
CA VAL A 82 -7.00 6.60 4.46
C VAL A 82 -7.96 5.64 3.74
N PRO A 83 -8.78 4.89 4.48
CA PRO A 83 -9.77 3.96 3.90
C PRO A 83 -11.18 4.55 3.74
N ALA A 84 -11.38 5.84 4.07
CA ALA A 84 -12.69 6.49 4.03
C ALA A 84 -12.60 8.02 4.01
N VAL A 85 -13.64 8.67 3.48
CA VAL A 85 -13.76 10.14 3.36
C VAL A 85 -13.65 10.85 4.71
N VAL A 86 -14.27 10.29 5.76
CA VAL A 86 -14.22 10.88 7.11
C VAL A 86 -12.80 10.98 7.65
N LEU A 87 -11.96 9.99 7.35
CA LEU A 87 -10.55 9.99 7.74
C LEU A 87 -9.72 10.92 6.86
N ALA A 88 -10.04 11.02 5.56
CA ALA A 88 -9.42 11.99 4.66
C ALA A 88 -9.59 13.43 5.19
N ARG A 89 -10.82 13.82 5.55
CA ARG A 89 -11.10 15.15 6.14
C ARG A 89 -10.34 15.39 7.43
N ARG A 90 -10.30 14.37 8.30
CA ARG A 90 -9.56 14.45 9.56
C ARG A 90 -8.06 14.68 9.32
N MET A 91 -7.46 13.99 8.36
CA MET A 91 -6.05 14.14 8.02
C MET A 91 -5.77 15.48 7.34
N ALA A 92 -6.63 15.91 6.42
CA ALA A 92 -6.51 17.20 5.74
C ALA A 92 -6.52 18.39 6.73
N ALA A 93 -7.39 18.32 7.77
CA ALA A 93 -7.43 19.32 8.84
C ALA A 93 -6.13 19.43 9.66
N LEU A 94 -5.23 18.44 9.58
CA LEU A 94 -3.91 18.47 10.24
C LEU A 94 -2.82 19.13 9.38
N GLY A 95 -3.12 19.59 8.15
CA GLY A 95 -2.15 20.28 7.29
C GLY A 95 -1.19 19.36 6.54
N VAL A 96 -1.61 18.13 6.25
CA VAL A 96 -0.87 17.18 5.39
C VAL A 96 -0.76 17.71 3.95
N ASP A 97 0.13 17.14 3.14
CA ASP A 97 0.41 17.63 1.78
C ASP A 97 -0.38 16.91 0.68
N GLY A 98 -1.05 15.81 1.03
CA GLY A 98 -1.92 15.05 0.14
C GLY A 98 -2.51 13.84 0.86
N ILE A 99 -3.43 13.14 0.22
CA ILE A 99 -4.10 11.96 0.76
C ILE A 99 -3.86 10.77 -0.16
N ILE A 100 -3.49 9.62 0.40
CA ILE A 100 -3.54 8.35 -0.32
C ILE A 100 -4.86 7.67 0.05
N ALA A 101 -5.79 7.58 -0.88
CA ALA A 101 -7.08 6.94 -0.67
C ALA A 101 -7.01 5.49 -1.18
N GLU A 102 -7.05 4.52 -0.27
CA GLU A 102 -6.81 3.10 -0.57
C GLU A 102 -8.09 2.24 -0.52
N GLY A 103 -8.50 1.72 -1.67
CA GLY A 103 -9.68 0.86 -1.80
C GLY A 103 -9.46 -0.55 -1.25
N THR A 104 -10.55 -1.22 -0.88
CA THR A 104 -10.57 -2.56 -0.27
C THR A 104 -9.99 -3.64 -1.17
N GLU A 105 -9.91 -3.42 -2.49
CA GLU A 105 -9.27 -4.28 -3.47
C GLU A 105 -7.73 -4.32 -3.39
N SER A 106 -7.10 -3.44 -2.60
CA SER A 106 -5.67 -3.46 -2.27
C SER A 106 -5.26 -4.70 -1.47
N GLY A 107 -3.96 -5.00 -1.45
CA GLY A 107 -3.39 -6.08 -0.63
C GLY A 107 -2.93 -5.56 0.74
N GLY A 108 -2.89 -6.43 1.75
CA GLY A 108 -2.52 -6.02 3.11
C GLY A 108 -3.72 -5.54 3.91
N HIS A 109 -3.53 -4.61 4.84
CA HIS A 109 -4.63 -4.12 5.68
C HIS A 109 -5.60 -3.27 4.86
N VAL A 110 -6.91 -3.52 4.94
CA VAL A 110 -7.89 -2.89 4.02
C VAL A 110 -9.08 -2.26 4.73
N GLY A 111 -9.61 -1.18 4.15
CA GLY A 111 -10.93 -0.65 4.49
C GLY A 111 -12.09 -1.44 3.88
N GLU A 112 -13.29 -0.85 3.96
CA GLU A 112 -14.51 -1.38 3.33
C GLU A 112 -14.81 -0.74 1.96
N MET A 113 -14.46 0.53 1.77
CA MET A 113 -14.80 1.24 0.53
C MET A 113 -13.93 0.75 -0.64
N THR A 114 -14.50 0.68 -1.84
CA THR A 114 -13.76 0.35 -3.07
C THR A 114 -13.11 1.59 -3.67
N THR A 115 -12.07 1.43 -4.49
CA THR A 115 -11.40 2.55 -5.17
C THR A 115 -12.39 3.33 -6.03
N MET A 116 -13.20 2.62 -6.84
CA MET A 116 -14.20 3.24 -7.72
C MET A 116 -15.19 4.15 -6.96
N ALA A 117 -15.67 3.69 -5.80
CA ALA A 117 -16.63 4.47 -5.01
C ALA A 117 -15.94 5.57 -4.19
N MET A 118 -14.74 5.33 -3.68
CA MET A 118 -14.08 6.19 -2.70
C MET A 118 -13.38 7.39 -3.33
N ILE A 119 -12.61 7.19 -4.41
CA ILE A 119 -11.77 8.25 -4.99
C ILE A 119 -12.55 9.53 -5.28
N PRO A 120 -13.68 9.53 -6.04
CA PRO A 120 -14.37 10.77 -6.36
C PRO A 120 -14.92 11.47 -5.10
N GLN A 121 -15.39 10.71 -4.11
CA GLN A 121 -15.88 11.29 -2.85
C GLN A 121 -14.76 11.93 -2.01
N VAL A 122 -13.57 11.32 -2.00
CA VAL A 122 -12.40 11.91 -1.32
C VAL A 122 -11.94 13.17 -2.05
N VAL A 123 -11.85 13.13 -3.39
CA VAL A 123 -11.48 14.28 -4.22
C VAL A 123 -12.43 15.46 -3.98
N ASP A 124 -13.73 15.23 -3.99
CA ASP A 124 -14.73 16.27 -3.70
C ASP A 124 -14.57 16.83 -2.28
N ALA A 125 -14.32 15.96 -1.30
CA ALA A 125 -14.09 16.39 0.08
C ALA A 125 -12.83 17.27 0.23
N MET A 126 -11.79 17.03 -0.56
CA MET A 126 -10.53 17.78 -0.51
C MET A 126 -10.62 19.19 -1.11
N LYS A 127 -11.69 19.52 -1.83
CA LYS A 127 -11.96 20.90 -2.30
C LYS A 127 -12.12 21.88 -1.14
N GLU A 128 -12.58 21.42 0.03
CA GLU A 128 -12.67 22.21 1.25
C GLU A 128 -11.28 22.55 1.86
N PHE A 129 -10.22 21.88 1.41
CA PHE A 129 -8.85 21.99 1.91
C PHE A 129 -7.90 22.46 0.80
N ASP A 130 -8.31 23.50 0.06
CA ASP A 130 -7.53 24.10 -1.04
C ASP A 130 -7.13 23.08 -2.13
N ASN A 131 -8.09 22.22 -2.51
CA ASN A 131 -7.91 21.19 -3.53
C ASN A 131 -6.73 20.25 -3.23
N LEU A 132 -6.61 19.83 -1.96
CA LEU A 132 -5.54 18.95 -1.50
C LEU A 132 -5.42 17.70 -2.40
N PRO A 133 -4.21 17.35 -2.88
CA PRO A 133 -4.05 16.31 -3.88
C PRO A 133 -4.40 14.92 -3.34
N VAL A 134 -5.06 14.12 -4.18
CA VAL A 134 -5.48 12.75 -3.87
C VAL A 134 -4.75 11.76 -4.77
N ILE A 135 -4.11 10.77 -4.16
CA ILE A 135 -3.45 9.65 -4.83
C ILE A 135 -4.33 8.41 -4.65
N ALA A 136 -4.71 7.75 -5.74
CA ALA A 136 -5.51 6.53 -5.67
C ALA A 136 -4.65 5.29 -5.39
N ALA A 137 -5.10 4.40 -4.52
CA ALA A 137 -4.44 3.14 -4.22
C ALA A 137 -5.44 1.97 -4.20
N GLY A 138 -4.98 0.79 -4.60
CA GLY A 138 -5.81 -0.43 -4.67
C GLY A 138 -6.51 -0.60 -6.01
N GLY A 139 -6.37 -1.79 -6.61
CA GLY A 139 -7.05 -2.10 -7.88
C GLY A 139 -6.32 -1.64 -9.15
N ILE A 140 -5.07 -1.19 -9.06
CA ILE A 140 -4.33 -0.59 -10.18
C ILE A 140 -3.09 -1.43 -10.50
N ALA A 141 -3.04 -1.96 -11.73
CA ALA A 141 -1.93 -2.77 -12.23
C ALA A 141 -1.56 -2.46 -13.70
N ASP A 142 -2.46 -1.87 -14.48
CA ASP A 142 -2.19 -1.46 -15.86
C ASP A 142 -2.71 -0.05 -16.19
N GLY A 143 -2.47 0.38 -17.43
CA GLY A 143 -2.82 1.72 -17.89
C GLY A 143 -4.32 2.04 -17.91
N ARG A 144 -5.21 1.04 -18.02
CA ARG A 144 -6.66 1.28 -17.98
C ARG A 144 -7.09 1.75 -16.60
N GLN A 145 -6.53 1.13 -15.57
CA GLN A 145 -6.83 1.47 -14.17
C GLN A 145 -6.16 2.78 -13.75
N LEU A 146 -4.96 3.08 -14.28
CA LEU A 146 -4.36 4.41 -14.13
C LEU A 146 -5.27 5.49 -14.71
N LEU A 147 -5.70 5.33 -15.97
CA LEU A 147 -6.62 6.28 -16.61
C LEU A 147 -7.94 6.41 -15.84
N ALA A 148 -8.49 5.29 -15.35
CA ALA A 148 -9.71 5.32 -14.54
C ALA A 148 -9.51 6.10 -13.24
N ALA A 149 -8.38 5.93 -12.55
CA ALA A 149 -8.08 6.69 -11.33
C ALA A 149 -7.96 8.20 -11.60
N GLU A 150 -7.30 8.59 -12.70
CA GLU A 150 -7.19 9.99 -13.11
C GLU A 150 -8.57 10.57 -13.50
N ALA A 151 -9.40 9.81 -14.21
CA ALA A 151 -10.76 10.20 -14.56
C ALA A 151 -11.67 10.37 -13.33
N LEU A 152 -11.41 9.62 -12.26
CA LEU A 152 -12.07 9.79 -10.96
C LEU A 152 -11.56 11.01 -10.16
N GLY A 153 -10.56 11.73 -10.67
CA GLY A 153 -10.03 12.96 -10.11
C GLY A 153 -8.76 12.82 -9.26
N ALA A 154 -8.17 11.62 -9.18
CA ALA A 154 -6.86 11.47 -8.53
C ALA A 154 -5.75 12.11 -9.38
N CYS A 155 -4.74 12.69 -8.73
CA CYS A 155 -3.59 13.30 -9.43
C CYS A 155 -2.40 12.33 -9.57
N GLY A 156 -2.60 11.06 -9.23
CA GLY A 156 -1.59 10.01 -9.30
C GLY A 156 -2.08 8.72 -8.65
N VAL A 157 -1.23 7.68 -8.71
CA VAL A 157 -1.55 6.35 -8.19
C VAL A 157 -0.43 5.80 -7.31
N GLN A 158 -0.81 5.01 -6.32
CA GLN A 158 0.10 4.16 -5.55
C GLN A 158 -0.10 2.70 -5.96
N LEU A 159 1.02 2.05 -6.32
CA LEU A 159 1.05 0.67 -6.79
C LEU A 159 1.67 -0.24 -5.74
N GLY A 160 1.16 -1.46 -5.61
CA GLY A 160 1.68 -2.47 -4.68
C GLY A 160 1.82 -3.82 -5.36
N THR A 161 0.69 -4.51 -5.58
CA THR A 161 0.68 -5.91 -6.03
C THR A 161 1.40 -6.16 -7.35
N CYS A 162 1.27 -5.27 -8.35
CA CYS A 162 2.00 -5.42 -9.61
C CYS A 162 3.53 -5.30 -9.44
N LEU A 163 4.01 -4.66 -8.37
CA LEU A 163 5.44 -4.52 -8.11
C LEU A 163 6.04 -5.75 -7.44
N LEU A 164 5.21 -6.63 -6.84
CA LEU A 164 5.67 -7.88 -6.21
C LEU A 164 6.36 -8.80 -7.22
N VAL A 165 5.93 -8.76 -8.48
CA VAL A 165 6.49 -9.54 -9.59
C VAL A 165 7.50 -8.74 -10.42
N SER A 166 8.07 -7.67 -9.86
CA SER A 166 9.24 -7.02 -10.50
C SER A 166 10.52 -7.80 -10.22
N GLU A 167 11.52 -7.67 -11.09
CA GLU A 167 12.86 -8.24 -10.87
C GLU A 167 13.50 -7.70 -9.59
N GLU A 168 13.32 -6.40 -9.34
CA GLU A 168 13.93 -5.66 -8.23
C GLU A 168 13.26 -5.91 -6.87
N CYS A 169 12.06 -6.50 -6.84
CA CYS A 169 11.36 -6.79 -5.58
C CYS A 169 12.06 -7.94 -4.83
N PRO A 170 12.60 -7.73 -3.61
CA PRO A 170 13.43 -8.71 -2.91
C PRO A 170 12.60 -9.70 -2.08
N ILE A 171 11.45 -10.14 -2.60
CA ILE A 171 10.65 -11.21 -1.99
C ILE A 171 11.05 -12.56 -2.56
N HIS A 172 10.86 -13.62 -1.78
CA HIS A 172 11.14 -14.99 -2.21
C HIS A 172 10.39 -15.37 -3.50
N ASP A 173 11.04 -16.11 -4.40
CA ASP A 173 10.49 -16.48 -5.71
C ASP A 173 9.17 -17.24 -5.62
N ASN A 174 9.02 -18.17 -4.66
CA ASN A 174 7.74 -18.83 -4.38
C ASN A 174 6.57 -17.85 -4.19
N TYR A 175 6.80 -16.69 -3.55
CA TYR A 175 5.77 -15.66 -3.42
C TYR A 175 5.46 -15.07 -4.79
N LYS A 176 6.47 -14.65 -5.57
CA LYS A 176 6.28 -14.14 -6.94
C LYS A 176 5.47 -15.14 -7.78
N GLN A 177 5.83 -16.41 -7.74
CA GLN A 177 5.12 -17.49 -8.46
C GLN A 177 3.68 -17.67 -7.96
N ALA A 178 3.42 -17.57 -6.64
CA ALA A 178 2.07 -17.61 -6.11
C ALA A 178 1.20 -16.45 -6.63
N VAL A 179 1.77 -15.24 -6.76
CA VAL A 179 1.08 -14.08 -7.36
C VAL A 179 0.78 -14.33 -8.84
N LEU A 180 1.75 -14.83 -9.62
CA LEU A 180 1.55 -15.13 -11.05
C LEU A 180 0.54 -16.25 -11.31
N ASN A 181 0.44 -17.22 -10.39
CA ASN A 181 -0.51 -18.32 -10.50
C ASN A 181 -1.93 -17.94 -10.04
N ALA A 182 -2.10 -16.80 -9.35
CA ALA A 182 -3.38 -16.36 -8.83
C ALA A 182 -4.39 -16.10 -9.96
N LYS A 183 -5.65 -16.44 -9.73
CA LYS A 183 -6.79 -16.07 -10.57
C LYS A 183 -7.49 -14.83 -10.02
N ASP A 184 -8.43 -14.31 -10.81
CA ASP A 184 -9.25 -13.13 -10.50
C ASP A 184 -9.88 -13.15 -9.09
N SER A 185 -10.29 -14.33 -8.64
CA SER A 185 -10.97 -14.53 -7.35
C SER A 185 -10.08 -15.13 -6.26
N ASP A 186 -8.76 -15.22 -6.44
CA ASP A 186 -7.86 -15.93 -5.51
C ASP A 186 -7.37 -15.13 -4.31
N THR A 187 -7.95 -13.95 -4.05
CA THR A 187 -7.72 -13.24 -2.78
C THR A 187 -8.86 -13.46 -1.79
N ILE A 188 -8.55 -13.34 -0.51
CA ILE A 188 -9.51 -13.41 0.60
C ILE A 188 -9.11 -12.40 1.67
N VAL A 189 -10.08 -11.91 2.43
CA VAL A 189 -9.82 -11.03 3.58
C VAL A 189 -9.98 -11.85 4.85
N THR A 190 -8.89 -11.90 5.62
CA THR A 190 -8.86 -12.40 7.00
C THR A 190 -9.14 -11.24 7.96
N GLY A 191 -9.63 -11.50 9.17
CA GLY A 191 -9.64 -10.51 10.24
C GLY A 191 -10.80 -9.51 10.18
N ARG A 192 -11.81 -9.75 9.34
CA ARG A 192 -12.97 -8.84 9.21
C ARG A 192 -13.80 -8.77 10.48
N ILE A 193 -14.01 -9.90 11.14
CA ILE A 193 -14.82 -9.97 12.37
C ILE A 193 -14.01 -9.46 13.56
N SER A 194 -12.71 -9.77 13.59
CA SER A 194 -11.79 -9.30 14.63
C SER A 194 -11.38 -7.82 14.51
N GLY A 195 -11.81 -7.12 13.45
CA GLY A 195 -11.62 -5.68 13.27
C GLY A 195 -10.25 -5.27 12.73
N VAL A 196 -9.44 -6.23 12.26
CA VAL A 196 -8.13 -5.99 11.64
C VAL A 196 -8.08 -6.69 10.27
N PRO A 197 -8.88 -6.23 9.29
CA PRO A 197 -9.00 -6.90 7.99
C PRO A 197 -7.71 -6.85 7.19
N VAL A 198 -7.25 -8.01 6.71
CA VAL A 198 -6.07 -8.16 5.85
C VAL A 198 -6.39 -9.00 4.62
N ARG A 199 -6.21 -8.42 3.43
CA ARG A 199 -6.33 -9.11 2.14
C ARG A 199 -5.03 -9.83 1.77
N ILE A 200 -5.16 -11.14 1.53
CA ILE A 200 -4.08 -12.03 1.13
C ILE A 200 -4.53 -12.99 0.01
N LEU A 201 -3.58 -13.64 -0.67
CA LEU A 201 -3.88 -14.78 -1.53
C LEU A 201 -4.46 -15.93 -0.69
N LYS A 202 -5.43 -16.65 -1.25
CA LYS A 202 -6.04 -17.83 -0.65
C LYS A 202 -5.01 -18.94 -0.54
N ASN A 203 -4.58 -19.27 0.66
CA ASN A 203 -3.81 -20.47 0.97
C ASN A 203 -4.45 -21.24 2.14
N LYS A 204 -3.76 -22.27 2.64
CA LYS A 204 -4.24 -23.09 3.75
C LYS A 204 -4.46 -22.26 5.00
N MET A 205 -3.49 -21.43 5.40
CA MET A 205 -3.61 -20.55 6.58
C MET A 205 -4.81 -19.60 6.44
N ALA A 206 -4.96 -18.92 5.31
CA ALA A 206 -6.04 -17.97 5.08
C ALA A 206 -7.43 -18.62 5.22
N ARG A 207 -7.61 -19.82 4.64
CA ARG A 207 -8.87 -20.57 4.70
C ARG A 207 -9.16 -21.05 6.11
N THR A 208 -8.15 -21.57 6.81
CA THR A 208 -8.28 -22.00 8.21
C THR A 208 -8.62 -20.82 9.11
N TYR A 209 -7.93 -19.68 8.96
CA TYR A 209 -8.20 -18.45 9.71
C TYR A 209 -9.67 -18.04 9.55
N VAL A 210 -10.14 -17.85 8.31
CA VAL A 210 -11.52 -17.39 8.06
C VAL A 210 -12.55 -18.40 8.57
N SER A 211 -12.26 -19.70 8.48
CA SER A 211 -13.14 -20.73 9.06
C SER A 211 -13.22 -20.60 10.58
N LYS A 212 -12.09 -20.44 11.27
CA LYS A 212 -12.03 -20.30 12.73
C LYS A 212 -12.67 -19.01 13.21
N GLU A 213 -12.39 -17.91 12.53
CA GLU A 213 -12.99 -16.60 12.80
C GLU A 213 -14.52 -16.68 12.72
N LYS A 214 -15.07 -17.34 11.69
CA LYS A 214 -16.53 -17.56 11.54
C LYS A 214 -17.11 -18.49 12.60
N SER A 215 -16.31 -19.40 13.16
CA SER A 215 -16.71 -20.28 14.27
C SER A 215 -16.60 -19.61 15.64
N GLY A 216 -16.22 -18.33 15.71
CA GLY A 216 -16.12 -17.57 16.96
C GLY A 216 -14.82 -17.81 17.74
N ALA A 217 -13.75 -18.24 17.06
CA ALA A 217 -12.42 -18.28 17.66
C ALA A 217 -12.02 -16.90 18.19
N ASP A 218 -11.34 -16.88 19.35
CA ASP A 218 -10.93 -15.63 19.97
C ASP A 218 -9.68 -15.02 19.30
N LYS A 219 -9.32 -13.80 19.71
CA LYS A 219 -8.19 -13.08 19.14
C LYS A 219 -6.85 -13.83 19.33
N MET A 220 -6.64 -14.49 20.47
CA MET A 220 -5.39 -15.17 20.78
C MET A 220 -5.24 -16.42 19.92
N GLU A 221 -6.32 -17.18 19.73
CA GLU A 221 -6.34 -18.32 18.81
C GLU A 221 -6.06 -17.90 17.37
N LEU A 222 -6.65 -16.77 16.92
CA LEU A 222 -6.45 -16.25 15.58
C LEU A 222 -5.03 -15.69 15.36
N GLU A 223 -4.44 -15.09 16.39
CA GLU A 223 -3.08 -14.53 16.35
C GLU A 223 -2.01 -15.61 16.13
N HIS A 224 -2.25 -16.85 16.58
CA HIS A 224 -1.36 -17.98 16.33
C HIS A 224 -1.09 -18.21 14.84
N TYR A 225 -2.07 -17.94 13.97
CA TYR A 225 -1.93 -18.09 12.53
C TYR A 225 -1.17 -16.93 11.87
N THR A 226 -1.36 -15.70 12.37
CA THR A 226 -0.88 -14.48 11.71
C THR A 226 0.47 -14.00 12.22
N LEU A 227 0.86 -14.38 13.45
CA LEU A 227 2.14 -13.98 14.04
C LEU A 227 3.32 -14.45 13.17
N GLY A 228 4.11 -13.49 12.69
CA GLY A 228 5.25 -13.74 11.80
C GLY A 228 4.91 -14.27 10.40
N ALA A 229 3.62 -14.37 10.04
CA ALA A 229 3.19 -15.02 8.79
C ALA A 229 3.66 -14.28 7.54
N LEU A 230 3.69 -12.94 7.56
CA LEU A 230 4.22 -12.15 6.44
C LEU A 230 5.72 -12.39 6.26
N ARG A 231 6.48 -12.39 7.36
CA ARG A 231 7.93 -12.68 7.34
C ARG A 231 8.20 -14.05 6.71
N ARG A 232 7.45 -15.09 7.13
CA ARG A 232 7.59 -16.45 6.55
C ARG A 232 7.33 -16.47 5.05
N ALA A 233 6.28 -15.79 4.58
CA ALA A 233 5.98 -15.70 3.15
C ALA A 233 7.09 -14.95 2.38
N VAL A 234 7.52 -13.79 2.89
CA VAL A 234 8.46 -12.89 2.22
C VAL A 234 9.87 -13.45 2.14
N PHE A 235 10.39 -13.99 3.25
CA PHE A 235 11.80 -14.39 3.35
C PHE A 235 12.01 -15.91 3.20
N ASP A 236 11.08 -16.73 3.70
CA ASP A 236 11.22 -18.19 3.64
C ASP A 236 10.45 -18.83 2.48
N GLY A 237 9.65 -18.05 1.75
CA GLY A 237 8.85 -18.54 0.63
C GLY A 237 7.74 -19.50 1.03
N ASP A 238 7.27 -19.43 2.27
CA ASP A 238 6.17 -20.26 2.77
C ASP A 238 4.83 -19.77 2.23
N THR A 239 4.39 -20.39 1.13
CA THR A 239 3.13 -20.06 0.46
C THR A 239 1.91 -20.78 1.06
N GLU A 240 2.12 -21.78 1.93
CA GLU A 240 1.05 -22.57 2.53
C GLU A 240 0.56 -21.95 3.85
N SER A 241 1.50 -21.56 4.71
CA SER A 241 1.23 -21.05 6.06
C SER A 241 1.57 -19.57 6.26
N GLY A 242 2.19 -18.95 5.25
CA GLY A 242 2.51 -17.53 5.26
C GLY A 242 1.33 -16.61 4.92
N SER A 243 1.51 -15.32 5.15
CA SER A 243 0.55 -14.27 4.80
C SER A 243 0.97 -13.60 3.49
N LEU A 244 0.38 -14.04 2.38
CA LEU A 244 0.69 -13.55 1.04
C LEU A 244 -0.19 -12.33 0.72
N MET A 245 0.11 -11.19 1.34
CA MET A 245 -0.57 -9.91 1.06
C MET A 245 -0.50 -9.54 -0.42
N ALA A 246 -1.66 -9.51 -1.07
CA ALA A 246 -1.81 -9.16 -2.48
C ALA A 246 -3.23 -8.67 -2.75
N GLY A 247 -3.35 -7.70 -3.64
CA GLY A 247 -4.62 -7.11 -4.09
C GLY A 247 -5.28 -7.94 -5.18
N GLN A 248 -6.53 -7.60 -5.50
CA GLN A 248 -7.32 -8.34 -6.48
C GLN A 248 -6.76 -8.31 -7.90
N VAL A 249 -5.90 -7.34 -8.21
CA VAL A 249 -5.18 -7.26 -9.49
C VAL A 249 -4.11 -8.34 -9.66
N ALA A 250 -3.85 -9.19 -8.66
CA ALA A 250 -2.92 -10.31 -8.78
C ALA A 250 -3.23 -11.19 -10.00
N GLY A 251 -4.52 -11.47 -10.27
CA GLY A 251 -4.94 -12.30 -11.40
C GLY A 251 -4.66 -11.70 -12.80
N MET A 252 -4.23 -10.45 -12.88
CA MET A 252 -3.84 -9.80 -14.14
C MET A 252 -2.35 -9.99 -14.46
N LEU A 253 -1.53 -10.44 -13.50
CA LEU A 253 -0.08 -10.49 -13.62
C LEU A 253 0.37 -11.82 -14.23
N GLN A 254 1.19 -11.78 -15.28
CA GLN A 254 1.53 -12.97 -16.08
C GLN A 254 3.02 -13.32 -16.11
N GLU A 255 3.90 -12.39 -15.75
CA GLU A 255 5.34 -12.58 -15.88
C GLU A 255 6.13 -11.69 -14.91
N ILE A 256 7.36 -12.13 -14.59
CA ILE A 256 8.35 -11.31 -13.87
C ILE A 256 9.04 -10.41 -14.87
N ARG A 257 9.11 -9.11 -14.58
CA ARG A 257 9.68 -8.11 -15.49
C ARG A 257 10.41 -7.00 -14.74
N PRO A 258 11.30 -6.23 -15.39
CA PRO A 258 11.91 -5.06 -14.78
C PRO A 258 10.85 -4.05 -14.32
N LEU A 259 11.02 -3.46 -13.14
CA LEU A 259 10.14 -2.43 -12.58
C LEU A 259 9.92 -1.28 -13.56
N ARG A 260 10.98 -0.90 -14.28
CA ARG A 260 10.93 0.13 -15.32
C ARG A 260 9.89 -0.20 -16.40
N THR A 261 9.86 -1.44 -16.87
CA THR A 261 8.92 -1.90 -17.90
C THR A 261 7.48 -1.78 -17.43
N ILE A 262 7.20 -2.19 -16.18
CA ILE A 262 5.86 -2.08 -15.57
C ILE A 262 5.38 -0.62 -15.61
N PHE A 263 6.24 0.33 -15.25
CA PHE A 263 5.86 1.76 -15.26
C PHE A 263 5.69 2.30 -16.68
N GLU A 264 6.58 1.95 -17.61
CA GLU A 264 6.46 2.38 -19.00
C GLU A 264 5.19 1.85 -19.67
N GLU A 265 4.81 0.59 -19.41
CA GLU A 265 3.57 -0.01 -19.91
C GLU A 265 2.33 0.61 -19.27
N LEU A 266 2.36 0.90 -17.97
CA LEU A 266 1.27 1.60 -17.27
C LEU A 266 0.97 2.95 -17.95
N MET A 267 1.99 3.78 -18.15
CA MET A 267 1.84 5.11 -18.75
C MET A 267 1.40 5.04 -20.22
N LYS A 268 2.05 4.17 -21.03
CA LYS A 268 1.69 3.98 -22.43
C LYS A 268 0.27 3.44 -22.58
N GLY A 269 -0.13 2.50 -21.70
CA GLY A 269 -1.46 1.91 -21.70
C GLY A 269 -2.55 2.93 -21.38
N ALA A 270 -2.31 3.85 -20.45
CA ALA A 270 -3.25 4.91 -20.11
C ALA A 270 -3.45 5.87 -21.30
N GLN A 271 -2.36 6.34 -21.90
CA GLN A 271 -2.41 7.21 -23.07
C GLN A 271 -3.11 6.53 -24.26
N LYS A 272 -2.80 5.26 -24.52
CA LYS A 272 -3.45 4.48 -25.57
C LYS A 272 -4.96 4.38 -25.33
N ARG A 273 -5.39 4.04 -24.11
CA ARG A 273 -6.82 3.87 -23.83
C ARG A 273 -7.59 5.18 -23.94
N LEU A 274 -6.98 6.30 -23.56
CA LEU A 274 -7.59 7.62 -23.73
C LEU A 274 -7.83 7.93 -25.21
N GLN A 275 -6.84 7.70 -26.08
CA GLN A 275 -6.98 7.91 -27.52
C GLN A 275 -8.07 7.03 -28.16
N GLU A 276 -8.21 5.78 -27.70
CA GLU A 276 -9.28 4.90 -28.17
C GLU A 276 -10.67 5.44 -27.77
N LEU A 277 -10.82 5.94 -26.54
CA LEU A 277 -12.09 6.51 -26.05
C LEU A 277 -12.47 7.80 -26.77
N GLU A 278 -11.52 8.63 -27.18
CA GLU A 278 -11.79 9.87 -27.93
C GLU A 278 -12.24 9.62 -29.38
N GLN A 279 -12.04 8.40 -29.89
CA GLN A 279 -12.41 8.00 -31.25
C GLN A 279 -13.75 7.25 -31.32
N GLU A 280 -14.28 6.80 -30.17
CA GLU A 280 -15.59 6.14 -30.03
C GLU A 280 -16.74 7.17 -30.01
#